data_AF-A0A2E2KPM8-F1
#
_entry.id   AF-A0A2E2KPM8-F1
#
_cell.length_a   1.000
_cell.length_b   1.000
_cell.length_c   1.000
_cell.angle_alpha   90.00
_cell.angle_beta   90.00
_cell.angle_gamma   90.00
#
_symmetry.space_group_name_H-M   'P 1'
#
loop_
_entity.id
_entity.type
_entity.pdbx_description
1 polymer ?
#
loop_
_entity_poly.entity_id
_entity_poly.type
_entity_poly.pdbx_seq_one_letter_code
_entity_poly.pdbx_strand_id
1 'polypeptide(L)'
;MDIVLNLNAEDVVILDALQECGPEDAVCCQDDETFIRSKQLLIGERLKNVTIQLLDEGGYAIRQVTSKPKDKSENSDQLNSRQITVIKALEKVLKHCKNEGIQLIGYSDELVALPAKIPQEEISSAGALDINCHNVYKGADAILPDAEDV
;
A
#
# COMPACT_ATOMS: atom_id res chain seq x y z
N MET A 1 -28.35 11.84 -9.88
CA MET A 1 -29.57 11.04 -9.72
C MET A 1 -29.17 9.59 -9.71
N ASP A 2 -29.61 8.79 -8.73
CA ASP A 2 -29.27 7.37 -8.68
C ASP A 2 -29.81 6.62 -9.90
N ILE A 3 -28.99 5.71 -10.44
CA ILE A 3 -29.32 4.92 -11.63
C ILE A 3 -29.62 3.50 -11.17
N VAL A 4 -30.89 3.10 -11.27
CA VAL A 4 -31.32 1.75 -10.90
C VAL A 4 -31.16 0.82 -12.10
N LEU A 5 -30.34 -0.21 -11.95
CA LEU A 5 -30.17 -1.26 -12.95
C LEU A 5 -31.31 -2.28 -12.85
N ASN A 6 -31.87 -2.63 -14.01
CA ASN A 6 -32.82 -3.74 -14.12
C ASN A 6 -32.12 -5.08 -13.88
N LEU A 7 -32.89 -6.06 -13.43
CA LEU A 7 -32.45 -7.45 -13.31
C LEU A 7 -31.86 -7.96 -14.64
N ASN A 8 -30.69 -8.59 -14.57
CA ASN A 8 -29.97 -9.12 -15.73
C ASN A 8 -29.58 -8.05 -16.78
N ALA A 9 -29.25 -6.83 -16.35
CA ALA A 9 -28.72 -5.82 -17.26
C ALA A 9 -27.50 -6.34 -18.02
N GLU A 10 -27.42 -6.04 -19.32
CA GLU A 10 -26.26 -6.38 -20.15
C GLU A 10 -25.07 -5.49 -19.78
N ASP A 11 -23.85 -6.00 -19.97
CA ASP A 11 -22.61 -5.30 -19.61
C ASP A 11 -22.50 -3.90 -20.24
N VAL A 12 -23.05 -3.71 -21.45
CA VAL A 12 -23.08 -2.40 -22.12
C VAL A 12 -23.95 -1.40 -21.33
N VAL A 13 -25.13 -1.83 -20.89
CA VAL A 13 -26.06 -1.00 -20.10
C VAL A 13 -25.47 -0.68 -18.73
N ILE A 14 -24.77 -1.65 -18.13
CA ILE A 14 -24.07 -1.44 -16.85
C ILE A 14 -22.94 -0.42 -17.03
N LEU A 15 -22.15 -0.52 -18.10
CA LEU A 15 -21.07 0.42 -18.39
C LEU A 15 -21.58 1.83 -18.64
N ASP A 16 -22.63 1.99 -19.44
CA ASP A 16 -23.26 3.29 -19.71
C ASP A 16 -23.74 3.92 -18.39
N ALA A 17 -24.43 3.14 -17.54
CA ALA A 17 -24.85 3.59 -16.22
C ALA A 17 -23.67 4.01 -15.33
N LEU A 18 -22.56 3.26 -15.32
CA LEU A 18 -21.37 3.61 -14.54
C LEU A 18 -20.65 4.86 -15.08
N GLN A 19 -20.74 5.15 -16.38
CA GLN A 19 -20.13 6.33 -17.01
C GLN A 19 -20.97 7.60 -16.84
N GLU A 20 -22.29 7.46 -16.84
CA GLU A 20 -23.23 8.56 -16.60
C GLU A 20 -23.36 8.90 -15.10
N CYS A 21 -22.91 8.00 -14.22
CA CYS A 21 -22.97 8.17 -12.77
C CYS A 21 -21.99 9.26 -12.29
N GLY A 22 -22.53 10.31 -11.68
CA GLY A 22 -21.75 11.37 -11.05
C GLY A 22 -21.16 10.97 -9.68
N PRO A 23 -20.28 11.81 -9.10
CA PRO A 23 -19.59 11.54 -7.84
C PRO A 23 -20.51 11.46 -6.60
N GLU A 24 -21.70 12.04 -6.66
CA GLU A 24 -22.71 12.00 -5.59
C GLU A 24 -23.85 11.01 -5.88
N ASP A 25 -23.75 10.29 -7.00
CA ASP A 25 -24.77 9.35 -7.48
C ASP A 25 -24.35 7.91 -7.19
N ALA A 26 -25.33 7.00 -7.12
CA ALA A 26 -25.09 5.58 -7.03
C ALA A 26 -25.75 4.80 -8.18
N VAL A 27 -25.05 3.78 -8.65
CA VAL A 27 -25.61 2.73 -9.49
C VAL A 27 -26.18 1.64 -8.58
N CYS A 28 -27.50 1.50 -8.56
CA CYS A 28 -28.22 0.59 -7.67
C CYS A 28 -28.57 -0.71 -8.41
N CYS A 29 -27.99 -1.83 -7.96
CA CYS A 29 -28.28 -3.19 -8.39
C CYS A 29 -29.38 -3.81 -7.54
N GLN A 30 -30.25 -4.61 -8.15
CA GLN A 30 -31.35 -5.32 -7.46
C GLN A 30 -31.00 -6.79 -7.13
N ASP A 31 -29.90 -7.30 -7.67
CA ASP A 31 -29.44 -8.67 -7.47
C ASP A 31 -27.90 -8.74 -7.38
N ASP A 32 -27.40 -9.79 -6.72
CA ASP A 32 -25.96 -10.00 -6.50
C ASP A 32 -25.18 -10.24 -7.80
N GLU A 33 -25.79 -10.83 -8.84
CA GLU A 33 -25.12 -11.13 -10.10
C GLU A 33 -24.78 -9.84 -10.85
N THR A 34 -25.75 -8.93 -10.98
CA THR A 34 -25.59 -7.60 -11.54
C THR A 34 -24.60 -6.76 -10.71
N PHE A 35 -24.62 -6.88 -9.38
CA PHE A 35 -23.67 -6.19 -8.50
C PHE A 35 -22.23 -6.66 -8.72
N ILE A 36 -22.00 -7.97 -8.83
CA ILE A 36 -20.67 -8.54 -9.08
C ILE A 36 -20.15 -8.12 -10.47
N ARG A 37 -20.99 -8.17 -11.50
CA ARG A 37 -20.62 -7.73 -12.86
C ARG A 37 -20.29 -6.25 -12.89
N SER A 38 -21.12 -5.41 -12.28
CA SER A 38 -20.89 -3.97 -12.18
C SER A 38 -19.55 -3.67 -11.50
N LYS A 39 -19.21 -4.40 -10.43
CA LYS A 39 -17.91 -4.29 -9.76
C LYS A 39 -16.75 -4.71 -10.66
N GLN A 40 -16.89 -5.76 -11.45
CA GLN A 40 -15.84 -6.19 -12.39
C GLN A 40 -15.60 -5.15 -13.49
N LEU A 41 -16.67 -4.61 -14.06
CA LEU A 41 -16.62 -3.56 -15.09
C LEU A 41 -16.02 -2.26 -14.55
N LEU A 42 -16.42 -1.85 -13.34
CA LEU A 42 -15.84 -0.71 -12.62
C LEU A 42 -14.32 -0.81 -12.48
N ILE A 43 -13.81 -2.00 -12.15
CA ILE A 43 -12.38 -2.27 -12.00
C ILE A 43 -11.69 -2.35 -13.36
N GLY A 44 -12.30 -3.01 -14.34
CA GLY A 44 -11.79 -3.18 -15.71
C GLY A 44 -11.57 -1.86 -16.42
N GLU A 45 -12.58 -0.99 -16.42
CA GLU A 45 -12.55 0.34 -17.05
C GLU A 45 -11.90 1.42 -16.17
N ARG A 46 -11.49 1.06 -14.94
CA ARG A 46 -10.84 1.96 -13.97
C ARG A 46 -11.64 3.24 -13.68
N LEU A 47 -12.96 3.13 -13.67
CA LEU A 47 -13.87 4.25 -13.38
C LEU A 47 -13.68 4.70 -11.93
N LYS A 48 -13.64 6.02 -11.71
CA LYS A 48 -13.36 6.65 -10.41
C LYS A 48 -14.51 7.55 -9.99
N ASN A 49 -14.65 7.74 -8.69
CA ASN A 49 -15.75 8.44 -8.03
C ASN A 49 -17.13 7.83 -8.33
N VAL A 50 -17.21 6.53 -8.63
CA VAL A 50 -18.49 5.88 -8.90
C VAL A 50 -18.87 4.99 -7.73
N THR A 51 -20.12 5.10 -7.27
CA THR A 51 -20.67 4.26 -6.21
C THR A 51 -21.60 3.22 -6.81
N ILE A 52 -21.45 1.96 -6.39
CA ILE A 52 -22.36 0.86 -6.73
C ILE A 52 -22.98 0.35 -5.44
N GLN A 53 -24.29 0.15 -5.43
CA GLN A 53 -25.06 -0.36 -4.29
C GLN A 53 -25.84 -1.60 -4.70
N LEU A 54 -26.00 -2.55 -3.79
CA LEU A 54 -26.98 -3.63 -3.89
C LEU A 54 -28.14 -3.26 -2.97
N LEU A 55 -29.34 -3.18 -3.52
CA LEU A 55 -30.56 -2.91 -2.78
C LEU A 55 -31.26 -4.21 -2.38
N ASP A 56 -31.96 -4.20 -1.24
CA ASP A 56 -32.92 -5.22 -0.87
C ASP A 56 -34.32 -4.96 -1.46
N GLU A 57 -35.25 -5.87 -1.20
CA GLU A 57 -36.66 -5.76 -1.63
C GLU A 57 -37.37 -4.51 -1.05
N GLY A 58 -36.84 -3.93 0.03
CA GLY A 58 -37.31 -2.69 0.64
C GLY A 58 -36.68 -1.42 0.06
N GLY A 59 -35.77 -1.55 -0.91
CA GLY A 59 -35.04 -0.44 -1.51
C GLY A 59 -33.88 0.08 -0.65
N TYR A 60 -33.46 -0.66 0.38
CA TYR A 60 -32.33 -0.29 1.23
C TYR A 60 -31.02 -0.87 0.71
N ALA A 61 -29.95 -0.07 0.74
CA ALA A 61 -28.63 -0.54 0.35
C ALA A 61 -28.06 -1.53 1.39
N ILE A 62 -27.96 -2.80 1.01
CA ILE A 62 -27.39 -3.88 1.83
C ILE A 62 -25.90 -4.10 1.56
N ARG A 63 -25.39 -3.69 0.39
CA ARG A 63 -23.95 -3.67 0.08
C ARG A 63 -23.61 -2.44 -0.75
N GLN A 64 -22.44 -1.85 -0.52
CA GLN A 64 -21.97 -0.71 -1.30
C GLN A 64 -20.46 -0.83 -1.56
N VAL A 65 -20.04 -0.45 -2.76
CA VAL A 65 -18.63 -0.22 -3.12
C VAL A 65 -18.51 1.08 -3.87
N THR A 66 -17.59 1.94 -3.44
CA THR A 66 -17.29 3.21 -4.11
C THR A 66 -15.86 3.15 -4.63
N SER A 67 -15.67 3.36 -5.95
CA SER A 67 -14.35 3.50 -6.54
C SER A 67 -13.79 4.88 -6.22
N LYS A 68 -13.31 5.09 -4.99
CA LYS A 68 -12.60 6.34 -4.70
C LYS A 68 -11.37 6.43 -5.60
N PRO A 69 -11.10 7.58 -6.24
CA PRO A 69 -9.79 7.83 -6.80
C PRO A 69 -8.77 7.54 -5.70
N LYS A 70 -7.59 7.07 -6.08
CA LYS A 70 -6.41 7.24 -5.22
C LYS A 70 -6.13 8.75 -5.12
N ASP A 71 -7.04 9.49 -4.50
CA ASP A 71 -6.72 10.80 -3.99
C ASP A 71 -5.71 10.58 -2.90
N LYS A 72 -4.63 11.33 -3.04
CA LYS A 72 -3.51 11.45 -2.12
C LYS A 72 -3.99 12.05 -0.80
N SER A 73 -4.93 11.39 -0.13
CA SER A 73 -5.32 11.71 1.24
C SER A 73 -4.44 10.85 2.15
N GLU A 74 -3.27 11.42 2.45
CA GLU A 74 -2.72 11.50 3.81
C GLU A 74 -2.87 10.25 4.70
N ASN A 75 -2.16 9.18 4.35
CA ASN A 75 -1.29 8.57 5.34
C ASN A 75 0.12 9.04 5.00
N SER A 76 0.48 10.27 5.37
CA SER A 76 1.87 10.76 5.26
C SER A 76 2.85 9.86 6.02
N ASP A 77 2.34 9.07 6.95
CA ASP A 77 3.12 8.27 7.89
C ASP A 77 3.29 6.81 7.44
N GLN A 78 2.75 6.44 6.27
CA GLN A 78 2.86 5.08 5.73
C GLN A 78 3.64 5.05 4.42
N LEU A 79 4.49 4.02 4.29
CA LEU A 79 5.21 3.76 3.05
C LEU A 79 4.23 3.44 1.92
N ASN A 80 4.39 4.09 0.78
CA ASN A 80 3.60 3.80 -0.41
C ASN A 80 3.95 2.43 -1.02
N SER A 81 3.11 1.92 -1.93
CA SER A 81 3.31 0.58 -2.53
C SER A 81 4.68 0.39 -3.20
N ARG A 82 5.26 1.45 -3.77
CA ARG A 82 6.60 1.40 -4.39
C ARG A 82 7.67 1.27 -3.30
N GLN A 83 7.58 2.05 -2.23
CA GLN A 83 8.49 1.97 -1.07
C GLN A 83 8.39 0.60 -0.39
N ILE A 84 7.19 0.07 -0.17
CA ILE A 84 6.99 -1.29 0.40
C ILE A 84 7.66 -2.36 -0.47
N THR A 85 7.60 -2.22 -1.79
CA THR A 85 8.26 -3.17 -2.72
C THR A 85 9.78 -3.13 -2.56
N VAL A 86 10.36 -1.94 -2.35
CA VAL A 86 11.79 -1.78 -2.05
C VAL A 86 12.15 -2.44 -0.72
N ILE A 87 11.34 -2.26 0.33
CA ILE A 87 11.56 -2.92 1.63
C ILE A 87 11.55 -4.45 1.47
N LYS A 88 10.59 -5.02 0.73
CA LYS A 88 10.56 -6.47 0.45
C LYS A 88 11.80 -6.96 -0.32
N ALA A 89 12.36 -6.14 -1.19
CA ALA A 89 13.61 -6.47 -1.88
C ALA A 89 14.80 -6.42 -0.89
N LEU A 90 14.85 -5.41 -0.03
CA LEU A 90 15.85 -5.29 1.03
C LEU A 90 15.81 -6.50 1.97
N GLU A 91 14.63 -6.93 2.43
CA GLU A 91 14.45 -8.12 3.26
C GLU A 91 15.02 -9.39 2.60
N LYS A 92 14.84 -9.53 1.28
CA LYS A 92 15.45 -10.65 0.54
C LYS A 92 16.97 -10.55 0.56
N VAL A 93 17.54 -9.37 0.36
CA VAL A 93 19.00 -9.18 0.45
C VAL A 93 19.51 -9.52 1.84
N LEU A 94 18.86 -9.02 2.89
CA LEU A 94 19.21 -9.33 4.29
C LEU A 94 19.18 -10.84 4.58
N LYS A 95 18.18 -11.55 4.02
CA LYS A 95 18.12 -13.01 4.11
C LYS A 95 19.32 -13.69 3.42
N HIS A 96 19.76 -13.18 2.27
CA HIS A 96 20.95 -13.71 1.60
C HIS A 96 22.21 -13.43 2.42
N CYS A 97 22.36 -12.23 2.99
CA CYS A 97 23.46 -11.92 3.91
C CYS A 97 23.54 -12.93 5.06
N LYS A 98 22.40 -13.24 5.70
CA LYS A 98 22.36 -14.24 6.76
C LYS A 98 22.79 -15.64 6.28
N ASN A 99 22.35 -16.06 5.09
CA ASN A 99 22.70 -17.36 4.53
C ASN A 99 24.20 -17.48 4.19
N GLU A 100 24.82 -16.39 3.76
CA GLU A 100 26.25 -16.30 3.48
C GLU A 100 27.11 -16.07 4.74
N GLY A 101 26.49 -16.05 5.92
CA GLY A 101 27.19 -15.84 7.18
C GLY A 101 27.72 -14.40 7.34
N ILE A 102 26.98 -13.42 6.84
CA ILE A 102 27.24 -11.99 7.04
C ILE A 102 26.30 -11.47 8.13
N GLN A 103 26.85 -10.79 9.13
CA GLN A 103 26.12 -10.04 10.13
C GLN A 103 26.23 -8.54 9.84
N LEU A 104 25.14 -7.81 10.03
CA LEU A 104 25.09 -6.36 9.88
C LEU A 104 24.97 -5.72 11.27
N ILE A 105 25.80 -4.72 11.53
CA ILE A 105 25.86 -4.04 12.82
C ILE A 105 25.73 -2.54 12.59
N GLY A 106 24.68 -1.98 13.18
CA GLY A 106 24.38 -0.56 13.13
C GLY A 106 25.07 0.17 14.27
N TYR A 107 25.91 1.13 13.91
CA TYR A 107 26.42 2.17 14.81
C TYR A 107 25.56 3.44 14.67
N SER A 108 25.91 4.47 15.46
CA SER A 108 25.19 5.76 15.51
C SER A 108 25.16 6.49 14.16
N ASP A 109 26.23 6.37 13.40
CA ASP A 109 26.51 7.08 12.14
C ASP A 109 26.65 6.14 10.94
N GLU A 110 27.05 4.89 11.18
CA GLU A 110 27.41 3.95 10.11
C GLU A 110 26.74 2.58 10.28
N LEU A 111 26.64 1.83 9.18
CA LEU A 111 26.20 0.43 9.18
C LEU A 111 27.35 -0.39 8.62
N VAL A 112 27.85 -1.36 9.39
CA VAL A 112 28.98 -2.20 8.96
C VAL A 112 28.56 -3.65 8.76
N ALA A 113 29.25 -4.35 7.86
CA ALA A 113 29.15 -5.78 7.65
C ALA A 113 30.36 -6.51 8.25
N LEU A 114 30.10 -7.62 8.93
CA LEU A 114 31.11 -8.51 9.51
C LEU A 114 30.77 -9.98 9.20
N PRO A 115 31.75 -10.88 9.19
CA PRO A 115 31.49 -12.32 9.22
C PRO A 115 30.77 -12.73 10.51
N ALA A 116 29.70 -13.53 10.41
CA ALA A 116 28.84 -13.98 11.51
C ALA A 116 29.55 -14.87 12.56
N LYS A 117 30.79 -15.27 12.30
CA LYS A 117 31.64 -16.03 13.24
C LYS A 117 32.33 -15.14 14.27
N ILE A 118 32.39 -13.84 14.04
CA ILE A 118 33.03 -12.89 14.95
C ILE A 118 32.08 -12.65 16.13
N PRO A 119 32.52 -12.89 17.38
CA PRO A 119 31.70 -12.68 18.56
C PRO A 119 31.42 -11.19 18.77
N GLN A 120 30.32 -10.88 19.45
CA GLN A 120 29.89 -9.49 19.70
C GLN A 120 30.90 -8.67 20.53
N GLU A 121 31.82 -9.34 21.22
CA GLU A 121 32.88 -8.70 22.01
C GLU A 121 34.06 -8.25 21.15
N GLU A 122 34.18 -8.75 19.91
CA GLU A 122 35.25 -8.45 18.94
C GLU A 122 34.77 -7.59 17.75
N ILE A 123 33.59 -6.96 17.86
CA ILE A 123 33.00 -6.15 16.78
C ILE A 123 33.91 -4.97 16.40
N SER A 124 34.74 -4.47 17.32
CA SER A 124 35.77 -3.46 17.03
C SER A 124 36.94 -3.96 16.17
N SER A 125 36.87 -5.18 15.62
CA SER A 125 37.93 -5.75 14.79
C SER A 125 38.06 -5.07 13.42
N ALA A 126 39.30 -5.01 12.91
CA ALA A 126 39.70 -4.40 11.64
C ALA A 126 39.09 -5.04 10.37
N GLY A 127 38.18 -6.01 10.51
CA GLY A 127 37.48 -6.69 9.41
C GLY A 127 36.10 -6.11 9.09
N ALA A 128 35.68 -5.05 9.79
CA ALA A 128 34.40 -4.38 9.54
C ALA A 128 34.44 -3.68 8.17
N LEU A 129 33.47 -4.02 7.31
CA LEU A 129 33.28 -3.35 6.03
C LEU A 129 32.14 -2.35 6.14
N ASP A 130 32.43 -1.07 5.93
CA ASP A 130 31.40 -0.03 5.88
C ASP A 130 30.44 -0.26 4.70
N ILE A 131 29.13 -0.13 4.98
CA ILE A 131 28.07 -0.19 4.00
C ILE A 131 27.66 1.23 3.66
N ASN A 132 27.88 1.62 2.41
CA ASN A 132 27.35 2.85 1.88
C ASN A 132 25.81 2.82 1.90
N CYS A 133 25.22 3.48 2.90
CA CYS A 133 23.79 3.54 3.10
C CYS A 133 23.11 4.70 2.38
N HIS A 134 23.85 5.48 1.56
CA HIS A 134 23.33 6.63 0.80
C HIS A 134 22.46 7.59 1.65
N ASN A 135 22.85 7.84 2.91
CA ASN A 135 22.11 8.65 3.89
C ASN A 135 20.69 8.16 4.23
N VAL A 136 20.35 6.92 3.90
CA VAL A 136 19.06 6.29 4.22
C VAL A 136 19.08 5.68 5.62
N TYR A 137 20.22 5.14 6.03
CA TYR A 137 20.43 4.66 7.40
C TYR A 137 20.77 5.85 8.31
N LYS A 138 20.08 5.95 9.45
CA LYS A 138 20.37 6.90 10.52
C LYS A 138 20.31 6.13 11.83
N GLY A 139 21.38 6.20 12.63
CA GLY A 139 21.34 5.66 13.98
C GLY A 139 20.34 6.44 14.85
N ALA A 140 19.85 5.80 15.91
CA ALA A 140 18.81 6.37 16.77
C ALA A 140 19.22 7.72 17.38
N ASP A 141 20.51 7.91 17.68
CA ASP A 141 21.04 9.15 18.26
C ASP A 141 21.06 10.32 17.27
N ALA A 142 21.08 10.05 15.95
CA ALA A 142 21.06 11.08 14.91
C ALA A 142 19.67 11.68 14.64
N ILE A 143 18.64 11.22 15.37
CA ILE A 143 17.24 11.63 15.19
C ILE A 143 16.77 12.56 16.32
N LEU A 144 17.54 12.66 17.41
CA LEU A 144 17.24 13.60 18.49
C LEU A 144 17.61 15.02 18.05
N PRO A 145 16.71 16.01 18.17
CA PRO A 145 17.12 17.40 18.04
C PRO A 145 18.16 17.67 19.11
N ASP A 146 19.27 18.32 18.74
CA ASP A 146 20.21 18.88 19.72
C ASP A 146 19.37 19.62 20.76
N ALA A 147 19.49 19.23 22.03
CA ALA A 147 18.92 20.01 23.10
C ALA A 147 19.61 21.39 23.01
N GLU A 148 18.94 22.36 22.38
CA GLU A 148 19.43 23.72 22.31
C GLU A 148 19.59 24.22 23.74
N ASP A 149 20.85 24.39 24.16
CA ASP A 149 21.24 25.09 25.36
C ASP A 149 20.68 26.52 25.34
N VAL A 150 19.57 26.79 26.04
CA VAL A 150 19.24 28.11 26.64
C VAL A 150 18.43 27.94 27.92
#